data_AF-A0A2E8GQA5-F1
#
_entry.id   AF-A0A2E8GQA5-F1
#
_cell.length_a   1.000
_cell.length_b   1.000
_cell.length_c   1.000
_cell.angle_alpha   90.00
_cell.angle_beta   90.00
_cell.angle_gamma   90.00
#
_symmetry.space_group_name_H-M   'P 1'
#
loop_
_entity.id
_entity.type
_entity.pdbx_description
1 polymer ?
#
loop_
_entity_poly.entity_id
_entity_poly.type
_entity_poly.pdbx_seq_one_letter_code
_entity_poly.pdbx_strand_id
1 'polypeptide(L)'
;MRRSSSGLTTLNLDSLVDIVSNSVGILILLTAFVALLTLTAPLQDTTPETRKLEKPTEKIVIPWSHYSQKSGLFFLLRANQVLHLDRAEVYLKLQEQLSGDVAPPTELSLEGYDVTLTPISGHAHCLDFQPQPNAGLWWHEFQRSGGVLERLLDQHRPEETYFFFWVDPDSFELFRDLRQSLWDVNFEVGWKPVRRDSPLRYCSGFGQFRSFQPQ
;
A
#
# COMPACT_ATOMS: atom_id res chain seq x y z
N MET A 1 26.98 97.36 28.95
CA MET A 1 26.96 96.54 27.71
C MET A 1 27.27 95.11 28.09
N ARG A 2 26.35 94.18 27.75
CA ARG A 2 26.38 92.74 28.03
C ARG A 2 27.28 92.01 27.04
N ARG A 3 28.09 91.06 27.51
CA ARG A 3 28.58 89.94 26.67
C ARG A 3 28.90 88.70 27.51
N SER A 4 28.24 87.61 27.11
CA SER A 4 28.68 86.21 27.08
C SER A 4 29.12 85.50 28.37
N SER A 5 28.35 84.48 28.76
CA SER A 5 28.92 83.21 29.21
C SER A 5 28.15 82.03 28.57
N SER A 6 28.86 81.34 27.70
CA SER A 6 28.57 80.05 27.09
C SER A 6 28.37 78.95 28.12
N GLY A 7 27.26 78.20 28.03
CA GLY A 7 26.99 76.99 28.80
C GLY A 7 26.78 75.80 27.85
N LEU A 8 27.70 74.85 27.92
CA LEU A 8 27.77 73.59 27.18
C LEU A 8 26.50 72.75 27.40
N THR A 9 25.84 72.30 26.33
CA THR A 9 24.81 71.25 26.42
C THR A 9 25.53 69.93 26.69
N THR A 10 25.60 69.54 27.96
CA THR A 10 26.12 68.24 28.40
C THR A 10 25.19 67.15 27.87
N LEU A 11 25.61 66.42 26.83
CA LEU A 11 24.96 65.18 26.42
C LEU A 11 24.90 64.26 27.64
N ASN A 12 23.69 63.87 28.03
CA ASN A 12 23.45 63.09 29.23
C ASN A 12 23.98 61.66 29.03
N LEU A 13 25.27 61.48 29.32
CA LEU A 13 26.01 60.22 29.23
C LEU A 13 25.29 59.08 29.96
N ASP A 14 24.51 59.40 30.99
CA ASP A 14 23.75 58.44 31.79
C ASP A 14 22.70 57.69 30.94
N SER A 15 21.94 58.41 30.11
CA SER A 15 20.95 57.79 29.22
C SER A 15 21.59 57.00 28.08
N LEU A 16 22.77 57.41 27.61
CA LEU A 16 23.52 56.67 26.59
C LEU A 16 24.13 55.39 27.18
N VAL A 17 24.64 55.46 28.42
CA VAL A 17 25.10 54.30 29.17
C VAL A 17 23.94 53.34 29.47
N ASP A 18 22.74 53.81 29.77
CA ASP A 18 21.56 52.95 29.96
C ASP A 18 21.15 52.21 28.67
N ILE A 19 21.13 52.91 27.53
CA ILE A 19 20.83 52.30 26.23
C ILE A 19 21.91 51.28 25.83
N VAL A 20 23.18 51.65 26.00
CA VAL A 20 24.31 50.77 25.69
C VAL A 20 24.37 49.60 26.68
N SER A 21 24.09 49.80 27.97
CA SER A 21 24.07 48.74 28.98
C SER A 21 22.94 47.75 28.74
N ASN A 22 21.75 48.21 28.34
CA ASN A 22 20.66 47.31 27.96
C ASN A 22 21.02 46.49 26.70
N SER A 23 21.66 47.14 25.72
CA SER A 23 22.09 46.49 24.47
C SER A 23 23.24 45.50 24.69
N VAL A 24 24.20 45.85 25.55
CA VAL A 24 25.32 44.96 25.93
C VAL A 24 24.79 43.81 26.80
N GLY A 25 23.84 44.09 27.70
CA GLY A 25 23.19 43.07 28.54
C GLY A 25 22.47 42.00 27.71
N ILE A 26 21.69 42.40 26.70
CA ILE A 26 21.02 41.42 25.81
C ILE A 26 22.02 40.63 24.95
N LEU A 27 23.12 41.26 24.52
CA LEU A 27 24.18 40.55 23.80
C LEU A 27 24.87 39.51 24.68
N ILE A 28 25.14 39.82 25.95
CA ILE A 28 25.73 38.87 26.91
C ILE A 28 24.75 37.71 27.18
N LEU A 29 23.46 38.00 27.34
CA LEU A 29 22.44 36.96 27.52
C LEU A 29 22.33 36.03 26.29
N LEU A 30 22.36 36.60 25.07
CA LEU A 30 22.33 35.82 23.84
C LEU A 30 23.56 34.93 23.67
N THR A 31 24.76 35.44 23.97
CA THR A 31 25.99 34.64 23.87
C THR A 31 26.02 33.52 24.90
N ALA A 32 25.59 33.80 26.14
CA ALA A 32 25.46 32.77 27.17
C ALA A 32 24.43 31.69 26.78
N PHE A 33 23.30 32.10 26.18
CA PHE A 33 22.26 31.18 25.74
C PHE A 33 22.71 30.30 24.56
N VAL A 34 23.38 30.89 23.56
CA VAL A 34 23.98 30.13 22.45
C VAL A 34 25.05 29.16 22.96
N ALA A 35 25.91 29.59 23.89
CA ALA A 35 26.90 28.72 24.50
C ALA A 35 26.25 27.53 25.24
N LEU A 36 25.18 27.78 25.99
CA LEU A 36 24.42 26.73 26.68
C LEU A 36 23.78 25.74 25.68
N LEU A 37 23.19 26.25 24.58
CA LEU A 37 22.65 25.43 23.51
C LEU A 37 23.74 24.56 22.87
N THR A 38 24.93 25.11 22.60
CA THR A 38 26.06 24.34 22.04
C THR A 38 26.60 23.27 22.98
N LEU A 39 26.52 23.48 24.30
CA LEU A 39 26.91 22.48 25.31
C LEU A 39 25.89 21.33 25.40
N THR A 40 24.61 21.59 25.14
CA THR A 40 23.55 20.57 25.14
C THR A 40 23.32 19.91 23.79
N ALA A 41 23.84 20.50 22.71
CA ALA A 41 23.79 19.90 21.38
C ALA A 41 24.80 18.73 21.34
N PRO A 42 24.39 17.51 20.97
CA PRO A 42 25.34 16.44 20.76
C PRO A 42 26.31 16.88 19.66
N LEU A 43 27.62 16.76 19.94
CA LEU A 43 28.69 16.98 18.97
C LEU A 43 28.40 16.12 17.74
N GLN A 44 27.88 16.72 16.68
CA GLN A 44 27.92 16.10 15.36
C GLN A 44 29.35 16.23 14.88
N ASP A 45 30.13 15.18 15.13
CA ASP A 45 31.47 15.01 14.56
C ASP A 45 31.37 15.10 13.04
N THR A 46 31.67 16.28 12.48
CA THR A 46 31.98 16.42 11.07
C THR A 46 33.43 15.96 10.86
N THR A 47 33.62 14.65 10.71
CA THR A 47 34.86 14.10 10.16
C THR A 47 34.76 14.11 8.63
N PRO A 48 35.70 14.77 7.91
CA PRO A 48 35.78 14.70 6.47
C PRO A 48 36.59 13.46 6.10
N GLU A 49 35.95 12.29 6.08
CA GLU A 49 36.34 11.09 5.32
C GLU A 49 35.61 9.87 5.87
N THR A 50 34.41 9.63 5.36
CA THR A 50 33.96 8.29 5.01
C THR A 50 32.78 8.48 4.08
N ARG A 51 33.08 8.72 2.80
CA ARG A 51 32.12 8.40 1.75
C ARG A 51 32.01 6.88 1.73
N LYS A 52 31.29 6.30 2.70
CA LYS A 52 30.54 5.08 2.41
C LYS A 52 29.72 5.48 1.20
N LEU A 53 30.01 4.89 0.04
CA LEU A 53 29.02 4.85 -1.02
C LEU A 53 27.76 4.37 -0.32
N GLU A 54 26.80 5.27 -0.12
CA GLU A 54 25.44 4.87 0.17
C GLU A 54 25.14 3.90 -0.96
N LYS A 55 25.10 2.60 -0.64
CA LYS A 55 24.48 1.64 -1.56
C LYS A 55 23.16 2.30 -1.89
N PRO A 56 22.89 2.62 -3.17
CA PRO A 56 21.68 3.33 -3.53
C PRO A 56 20.56 2.57 -2.84
N THR A 57 19.89 3.23 -1.88
CA THR A 57 18.83 2.62 -1.10
C THR A 57 17.90 2.02 -2.13
N GLU A 58 17.91 0.69 -2.22
CA GLU A 58 17.16 0.00 -3.24
C GLU A 58 15.73 0.36 -2.92
N LYS A 59 15.16 1.25 -3.72
CA LYS A 59 13.86 1.83 -3.46
C LYS A 59 12.93 0.62 -3.43
N ILE A 60 12.46 0.25 -2.24
CA ILE A 60 11.50 -0.84 -2.10
C ILE A 60 10.29 -0.36 -2.87
N VAL A 61 10.16 -0.82 -4.11
CA VAL A 61 8.98 -0.59 -4.92
C VAL A 61 7.94 -1.48 -4.29
N ILE A 62 7.20 -0.93 -3.34
CA ILE A 62 5.96 -1.56 -2.91
C ILE A 62 5.10 -1.56 -4.17
N PRO A 63 4.83 -2.72 -4.81
CA PRO A 63 3.93 -2.75 -5.93
C PRO A 63 2.57 -2.42 -5.33
N TRP A 64 2.15 -1.17 -5.53
CA TRP A 64 0.79 -0.76 -5.25
C TRP A 64 -0.14 -1.74 -5.99
N SER A 65 -1.30 -2.04 -5.42
CA SER A 65 -2.29 -2.91 -6.07
C SER A 65 -2.60 -2.39 -7.48
N HIS A 66 -1.98 -2.96 -8.50
CA HIS A 66 -2.20 -2.54 -9.88
C HIS A 66 -3.53 -3.13 -10.33
N TYR A 67 -4.43 -2.27 -10.80
CA TYR A 67 -5.54 -2.72 -11.63
C TYR A 67 -4.94 -3.16 -12.97
N SER A 68 -4.83 -4.47 -13.16
CA SER A 68 -4.36 -5.04 -14.42
C SER A 68 -5.48 -5.05 -15.45
N GLN A 69 -5.16 -4.81 -16.72
CA GLN A 69 -6.08 -5.03 -17.84
C GLN A 69 -6.14 -6.51 -18.25
N LYS A 70 -5.32 -7.35 -17.63
CA LYS A 70 -5.24 -8.80 -17.83
C LYS A 70 -6.46 -9.52 -17.25
N SER A 71 -6.68 -10.75 -17.68
CA SER A 71 -7.66 -11.65 -17.07
C SER A 71 -7.19 -12.02 -15.65
N GLY A 72 -8.08 -11.89 -14.67
CA GLY A 72 -7.75 -12.16 -13.27
C GLY A 72 -8.07 -13.60 -12.88
N LEU A 73 -7.09 -14.27 -12.28
CA LEU A 73 -7.29 -15.49 -11.49
C LEU A 73 -7.41 -15.09 -10.01
N PHE A 74 -8.46 -15.56 -9.35
CA PHE A 74 -8.83 -15.08 -8.02
C PHE A 74 -8.63 -16.14 -6.94
N PHE A 75 -8.04 -15.75 -5.83
CA PHE A 75 -7.73 -16.66 -4.73
C PHE A 75 -8.06 -16.03 -3.38
N LEU A 76 -8.48 -16.86 -2.44
CA LEU A 76 -8.54 -16.54 -1.02
C LEU A 76 -7.44 -17.29 -0.29
N LEU A 77 -6.66 -16.56 0.51
CA LEU A 77 -5.70 -17.12 1.46
C LEU A 77 -6.23 -16.93 2.87
N ARG A 78 -6.53 -18.04 3.55
CA ARG A 78 -7.06 -18.06 4.92
C ARG A 78 -6.64 -19.34 5.61
N ALA A 79 -6.26 -19.27 6.88
CA ALA A 79 -5.84 -20.43 7.67
C ALA A 79 -4.74 -21.28 6.97
N ASN A 80 -3.82 -20.64 6.25
CA ASN A 80 -2.78 -21.30 5.42
C ASN A 80 -3.31 -22.24 4.33
N GLN A 81 -4.57 -22.08 3.94
CA GLN A 81 -5.19 -22.73 2.79
C GLN A 81 -5.32 -21.74 1.63
N VAL A 82 -5.27 -22.28 0.42
CA VAL A 82 -5.45 -21.57 -0.84
C VAL A 82 -6.75 -22.05 -1.48
N LEU A 83 -7.74 -21.16 -1.58
CA LEU A 83 -9.00 -21.43 -2.27
C LEU A 83 -9.02 -20.68 -3.61
N HIS A 84 -9.17 -21.41 -4.71
CA HIS A 84 -9.33 -20.83 -6.05
C HIS A 84 -10.80 -20.48 -6.29
N LEU A 85 -11.07 -19.21 -6.60
CA LEU A 85 -12.39 -18.67 -6.88
C LEU A 85 -12.56 -18.52 -8.39
N ASP A 86 -12.88 -19.64 -9.05
CA ASP A 86 -12.88 -19.76 -10.50
C ASP A 86 -14.13 -19.12 -11.13
N ARG A 87 -13.95 -17.93 -11.72
CA ARG A 87 -15.04 -17.25 -12.43
C ARG A 87 -15.50 -18.02 -13.67
N ALA A 88 -14.60 -18.71 -14.37
CA ALA A 88 -14.97 -19.45 -15.57
C ALA A 88 -15.94 -20.57 -15.21
N GLU A 89 -15.67 -21.30 -14.11
CA GLU A 89 -16.58 -22.32 -13.59
C GLU A 89 -17.96 -21.73 -13.23
N VAL A 90 -17.98 -20.57 -12.57
CA VAL A 90 -19.24 -19.86 -12.25
C VAL A 90 -20.03 -19.55 -13.52
N TYR A 91 -19.40 -19.00 -14.56
CA TYR A 91 -20.10 -18.66 -15.81
C TYR A 91 -20.57 -19.89 -16.58
N LEU A 92 -19.82 -20.98 -16.57
CA LEU A 92 -20.23 -22.24 -17.19
C LEU A 92 -21.50 -22.78 -16.51
N LYS A 93 -21.54 -22.82 -15.16
CA LYS A 93 -22.74 -23.23 -14.42
C LYS A 93 -23.94 -22.31 -14.66
N LEU A 94 -23.71 -21.00 -14.72
CA LEU A 94 -24.78 -20.05 -15.10
C LEU A 94 -25.34 -20.38 -16.49
N GLN A 95 -24.46 -20.62 -17.47
CA GLN A 95 -24.87 -20.90 -18.85
C GLN A 95 -25.69 -22.20 -18.95
N GLU A 96 -25.30 -23.25 -18.23
CA GLU A 96 -26.05 -24.51 -18.16
C GLU A 96 -27.47 -24.29 -17.63
N GLN A 97 -27.62 -23.47 -16.59
CA GLN A 97 -28.92 -23.19 -15.97
C GLN A 97 -29.77 -22.18 -16.75
N LEU A 98 -29.15 -21.36 -17.59
CA LEU A 98 -29.81 -20.42 -18.50
C LEU A 98 -30.32 -21.07 -19.79
N SER A 99 -30.09 -22.37 -20.00
CA SER A 99 -30.57 -23.11 -21.17
C SER A 99 -32.08 -23.43 -21.06
N GLY A 100 -32.92 -22.40 -21.08
CA GLY A 100 -34.38 -22.50 -20.99
C GLY A 100 -35.09 -21.15 -20.79
N ASP A 101 -36.39 -21.17 -20.53
CA ASP A 101 -37.23 -19.98 -20.27
C ASP A 101 -37.27 -19.61 -18.76
N VAL A 102 -36.24 -20.03 -18.02
CA VAL A 102 -36.14 -19.88 -16.56
C VAL A 102 -35.30 -18.65 -16.25
N ALA A 103 -35.73 -17.87 -15.25
CA ALA A 103 -34.98 -16.72 -14.77
C ALA A 103 -33.56 -17.14 -14.32
N PRO A 104 -32.52 -16.30 -14.54
CA PRO A 104 -31.16 -16.60 -14.13
C PRO A 104 -31.10 -16.93 -12.63
N PRO A 105 -30.44 -18.02 -12.23
CA PRO A 105 -30.15 -18.25 -10.83
C PRO A 105 -29.28 -17.12 -10.29
N THR A 106 -29.73 -16.53 -9.19
CA THR A 106 -29.01 -15.45 -8.50
C THR A 106 -27.97 -16.01 -7.52
N GLU A 107 -28.08 -17.29 -7.17
CA GLU A 107 -27.17 -17.99 -6.27
C GLU A 107 -26.71 -19.31 -6.90
N LEU A 108 -25.42 -19.60 -6.78
CA LEU A 108 -24.79 -20.81 -7.26
C LEU A 108 -23.94 -21.43 -6.16
N SER A 109 -23.94 -22.76 -6.07
CA SER A 109 -23.04 -23.49 -5.20
C SER A 109 -21.95 -24.20 -6.01
N LEU A 110 -20.70 -23.97 -5.63
CA LEU A 110 -19.51 -24.57 -6.20
C LEU A 110 -18.73 -25.32 -5.11
N GLU A 111 -17.72 -26.08 -5.52
CA GLU A 111 -16.91 -26.82 -4.55
C GLU A 111 -16.14 -25.83 -3.67
N GLY A 112 -16.51 -25.77 -2.38
CA GLY A 112 -15.84 -24.94 -1.38
C GLY A 112 -16.31 -23.49 -1.30
N TYR A 113 -17.23 -23.02 -2.15
CA TYR A 113 -17.80 -21.68 -2.03
C TYR A 113 -19.15 -21.57 -2.73
N ASP A 114 -19.99 -20.68 -2.21
CA ASP A 114 -21.19 -20.23 -2.88
C ASP A 114 -20.92 -18.88 -3.56
N VAL A 115 -21.75 -18.54 -4.56
CA VAL A 115 -21.65 -17.29 -5.30
C VAL A 115 -23.02 -16.66 -5.45
N THR A 116 -23.12 -15.39 -5.10
CA THR A 116 -24.27 -14.56 -5.42
C THR A 116 -23.97 -13.67 -6.63
N LEU A 117 -24.79 -13.76 -7.67
CA LEU A 117 -24.74 -12.91 -8.86
C LEU A 117 -25.66 -11.70 -8.66
N THR A 118 -25.10 -10.50 -8.65
CA THR A 118 -25.88 -9.25 -8.64
C THR A 118 -25.75 -8.55 -9.99
N PRO A 119 -26.80 -8.52 -10.84
CA PRO A 119 -26.76 -7.74 -12.07
C PRO A 119 -26.75 -6.23 -11.74
N ILE A 120 -25.92 -5.47 -12.44
CA ILE A 120 -25.80 -4.01 -12.29
C ILE A 120 -26.41 -3.31 -13.51
N SER A 121 -26.11 -3.81 -14.71
CA SER A 121 -26.64 -3.35 -15.99
C SER A 121 -26.71 -4.51 -16.98
N GLY A 122 -27.14 -4.27 -18.22
CA GLY A 122 -27.21 -5.32 -19.25
C GLY A 122 -25.89 -6.03 -19.57
N HIS A 123 -24.74 -5.44 -19.20
CA HIS A 123 -23.41 -6.02 -19.44
C HIS A 123 -22.50 -6.03 -18.21
N ALA A 124 -22.95 -5.47 -17.08
CA ALA A 124 -22.17 -5.41 -15.85
C ALA A 124 -22.89 -6.15 -14.72
N HIS A 125 -22.12 -6.87 -13.92
CA HIS A 125 -22.60 -7.67 -12.81
C HIS A 125 -21.50 -7.85 -11.77
N CYS A 126 -21.88 -8.13 -10.54
CA CYS A 126 -20.96 -8.53 -9.49
C CYS A 126 -21.16 -10.01 -9.14
N LEU A 127 -20.05 -10.67 -8.84
CA LEU A 127 -19.99 -11.98 -8.19
C LEU A 127 -19.50 -11.73 -6.77
N ASP A 128 -20.33 -12.08 -5.79
CA ASP A 128 -19.94 -12.15 -4.39
C ASP A 128 -19.62 -13.60 -4.07
N PHE A 129 -18.40 -13.88 -3.62
CA PHE A 129 -17.97 -15.22 -3.22
C PHE A 129 -18.15 -15.40 -1.71
N GLN A 130 -18.79 -16.49 -1.31
CA GLN A 130 -18.98 -16.89 0.07
C GLN A 130 -18.24 -18.22 0.31
N PRO A 131 -17.00 -18.19 0.82
CA PRO A 131 -16.21 -19.40 1.04
C PRO A 131 -16.85 -20.25 2.14
N GLN A 132 -16.96 -21.55 1.89
CA GLN A 132 -17.41 -22.52 2.88
C GLN A 132 -16.32 -22.73 3.96
N PRO A 133 -16.68 -23.17 5.18
CA PRO A 133 -15.71 -23.46 6.22
C PRO A 133 -14.67 -24.51 5.77
N ASN A 134 -13.39 -24.23 6.05
CA ASN A 134 -12.25 -25.11 5.72
C ASN A 134 -12.06 -25.40 4.22
N ALA A 135 -12.67 -24.59 3.35
CA ALA A 135 -12.50 -24.71 1.91
C ALA A 135 -11.10 -24.27 1.45
N GLY A 136 -10.59 -24.94 0.43
CA GLY A 136 -9.27 -24.69 -0.15
C GLY A 136 -8.28 -25.80 0.14
N LEU A 137 -7.16 -25.75 -0.57
CA LEU A 137 -6.07 -26.73 -0.45
C LEU A 137 -5.02 -26.22 0.52
N TRP A 138 -4.33 -27.12 1.20
CA TRP A 138 -3.17 -26.68 1.98
C TRP A 138 -2.08 -26.16 1.04
N TRP A 139 -1.36 -25.13 1.47
CA TRP A 139 -0.36 -24.46 0.62
C TRP A 139 0.68 -25.42 -0.01
N HIS A 140 1.10 -26.45 0.71
CA HIS A 140 2.07 -27.43 0.22
C HIS A 140 1.48 -28.32 -0.88
N GLU A 141 0.17 -28.60 -0.85
CA GLU A 141 -0.53 -29.31 -1.91
C GLU A 141 -0.75 -28.43 -3.14
N PHE A 142 -0.97 -27.13 -2.92
CA PHE A 142 -1.14 -26.14 -3.97
C PHE A 142 0.16 -25.92 -4.76
N GLN A 143 1.30 -25.79 -4.07
CA GLN A 143 2.62 -25.51 -4.65
C GLN A 143 3.45 -26.76 -5.00
N ARG A 144 2.99 -27.98 -4.69
CA ARG A 144 3.75 -29.20 -5.04
C ARG A 144 4.03 -29.24 -6.53
N SER A 145 5.11 -29.92 -6.92
CA SER A 145 5.36 -30.23 -8.33
C SER A 145 4.24 -31.11 -8.90
N GLY A 146 3.75 -30.78 -10.09
CA GLY A 146 2.52 -31.30 -10.70
C GLY A 146 1.24 -30.83 -10.00
N GLY A 147 1.34 -29.82 -9.12
CA GLY A 147 0.25 -29.30 -8.30
C GLY A 147 -0.75 -28.44 -9.06
N VAL A 148 -1.56 -27.69 -8.31
CA VAL A 148 -2.51 -26.75 -8.90
C VAL A 148 -1.79 -25.55 -9.49
N LEU A 149 -0.80 -25.01 -8.77
CA LEU A 149 -0.06 -23.84 -9.22
C LEU A 149 0.66 -24.10 -10.55
N GLU A 150 1.41 -25.20 -10.67
CA GLU A 150 2.14 -25.54 -11.90
C GLU A 150 1.19 -25.67 -13.10
N ARG A 151 0.04 -26.35 -12.93
CA ARG A 151 -0.97 -26.44 -13.99
C ARG A 151 -1.54 -25.08 -14.40
N LEU A 152 -1.76 -24.18 -13.45
CA LEU A 152 -2.22 -22.81 -13.76
C LEU A 152 -1.14 -22.04 -14.53
N LEU A 153 0.14 -22.20 -14.15
CA LEU A 153 1.25 -21.58 -14.87
C LEU A 153 1.42 -22.11 -16.30
N ASP A 154 1.14 -23.40 -16.52
CA ASP A 154 1.15 -24.01 -17.87
C ASP A 154 -0.03 -23.56 -18.74
N GLN A 155 -1.18 -23.30 -18.12
CA GLN A 155 -2.42 -22.92 -18.82
C GLN A 155 -2.51 -21.44 -19.15
N HIS A 156 -1.79 -20.58 -18.41
CA HIS A 156 -1.92 -19.14 -18.51
C HIS A 156 -0.61 -18.47 -18.91
N ARG A 157 -0.75 -17.33 -19.60
CA ARG A 157 0.40 -16.52 -20.04
C ARG A 157 0.55 -15.28 -19.16
N PRO A 158 1.78 -14.92 -18.73
CA PRO A 158 2.03 -13.72 -17.94
C PRO A 158 1.57 -12.43 -18.60
N GLU A 159 1.54 -12.36 -19.93
CA GLU A 159 1.14 -11.18 -20.70
C GLU A 159 -0.38 -10.96 -20.71
N GLU A 160 -1.16 -12.01 -20.44
CA GLU A 160 -2.62 -12.01 -20.57
C GLU A 160 -3.33 -12.22 -19.24
N THR A 161 -2.62 -12.74 -18.23
CA THR A 161 -3.19 -13.18 -16.97
C THR A 161 -2.46 -12.57 -15.78
N TYR A 162 -3.20 -12.21 -14.74
CA TYR A 162 -2.65 -11.80 -13.45
C TYR A 162 -3.33 -12.57 -12.31
N PHE A 163 -2.64 -12.69 -11.18
CA PHE A 163 -3.14 -13.35 -9.98
C PHE A 163 -3.62 -12.30 -8.98
N PHE A 164 -4.80 -12.49 -8.41
CA PHE A 164 -5.35 -11.63 -7.37
C PHE A 164 -5.66 -12.42 -6.10
N PHE A 165 -5.16 -11.94 -4.96
CA PHE A 165 -5.34 -12.58 -3.67
C PHE A 165 -6.13 -11.72 -2.69
N TRP A 166 -7.21 -12.26 -2.16
CA TRP A 166 -7.75 -11.81 -0.87
C TRP A 166 -6.99 -12.52 0.25
N VAL A 167 -6.35 -11.76 1.13
CA VAL A 167 -5.41 -12.30 2.12
C VAL A 167 -5.92 -12.02 3.53
N ASP A 168 -6.23 -13.08 4.27
CA ASP A 168 -6.49 -13.01 5.71
C ASP A 168 -5.16 -12.74 6.45
N PRO A 169 -5.14 -11.90 7.52
CA PRO A 169 -3.92 -11.60 8.27
C PRO A 169 -3.09 -12.81 8.70
N ASP A 170 -3.75 -13.94 8.98
CA ASP A 170 -3.10 -15.18 9.40
C ASP A 170 -2.27 -15.87 8.30
N SER A 171 -2.51 -15.51 7.04
CA SER A 171 -1.94 -16.17 5.85
C SER A 171 -1.06 -15.22 5.03
N PHE A 172 -0.57 -14.14 5.65
CA PHE A 172 0.25 -13.14 4.97
C PHE A 172 1.63 -13.65 4.56
N GLU A 173 2.28 -14.48 5.38
CA GLU A 173 3.58 -15.06 5.01
C GLU A 173 3.43 -16.04 3.83
N LEU A 174 2.37 -16.86 3.83
CA LEU A 174 2.01 -17.69 2.67
C LEU A 174 1.81 -16.84 1.39
N PHE A 175 1.11 -15.71 1.49
CA PHE A 175 0.96 -14.78 0.38
C PHE A 175 2.31 -14.28 -0.16
N ARG A 176 3.24 -13.92 0.73
CA ARG A 176 4.56 -13.43 0.32
C ARG A 176 5.33 -14.47 -0.47
N ASP A 177 5.30 -15.72 -0.01
CA ASP A 177 5.96 -16.84 -0.69
C ASP A 177 5.35 -17.11 -2.07
N LEU A 178 4.02 -17.20 -2.15
CA LEU A 178 3.30 -17.37 -3.42
C LEU A 178 3.59 -16.24 -4.40
N ARG A 179 3.58 -14.99 -3.92
CA ARG A 179 3.87 -13.82 -4.74
C ARG A 179 5.28 -13.88 -5.30
N GLN A 180 6.26 -14.28 -4.49
CA GLN A 180 7.64 -14.43 -4.96
C GLN A 180 7.71 -15.49 -6.08
N SER A 181 7.12 -16.66 -5.88
CA SER A 181 7.09 -17.72 -6.90
C SER A 181 6.44 -17.25 -8.22
N LEU A 182 5.39 -16.43 -8.16
CA LEU A 182 4.73 -15.88 -9.34
C LEU A 182 5.56 -14.80 -10.05
N TRP A 183 6.28 -13.98 -9.29
CA TRP A 183 7.20 -12.99 -9.86
C TRP A 183 8.40 -13.62 -10.56
N ASP A 184 8.91 -14.74 -10.03
CA ASP A 184 10.03 -15.47 -10.66
C ASP A 184 9.69 -15.95 -12.08
N VAL A 185 8.40 -16.08 -12.40
CA VAL A 185 7.88 -16.42 -13.74
C VAL A 185 7.10 -15.27 -14.40
N ASN A 186 7.36 -14.02 -13.97
CA ASN A 186 6.88 -12.77 -14.57
C ASN A 186 5.36 -12.50 -14.52
N PHE A 187 4.60 -13.20 -13.66
CA PHE A 187 3.18 -12.89 -13.50
C PHE A 187 2.97 -11.62 -12.67
N GLU A 188 1.97 -10.83 -13.05
CA GLU A 188 1.47 -9.74 -12.21
C GLU A 188 0.68 -10.30 -11.03
N VAL A 189 0.86 -9.70 -9.86
CA VAL A 189 0.19 -10.11 -8.63
C VAL A 189 -0.43 -8.91 -7.94
N GLY A 190 -1.76 -8.93 -7.80
CA GLY A 190 -2.53 -8.01 -6.98
C GLY A 190 -3.00 -8.66 -5.69
N TRP A 191 -3.27 -7.86 -4.66
CA TRP A 191 -3.84 -8.39 -3.42
C TRP A 191 -4.63 -7.35 -2.64
N LYS A 192 -5.45 -7.82 -1.70
CA LYS A 192 -6.19 -7.00 -0.74
C LYS A 192 -6.29 -7.74 0.61
N PRO A 193 -6.03 -7.07 1.75
CA PRO A 193 -6.27 -7.66 3.05
C PRO A 193 -7.78 -7.83 3.32
N VAL A 194 -8.18 -8.94 3.91
CA VAL A 194 -9.58 -9.26 4.26
C VAL A 194 -9.71 -9.83 5.66
N ARG A 195 -10.92 -9.81 6.19
CA ARG A 195 -11.35 -10.53 7.40
C ARG A 195 -12.46 -11.53 7.03
N ARG A 196 -12.90 -12.34 8.00
CA ARG A 196 -13.96 -13.35 7.79
C ARG A 196 -15.23 -12.82 7.13
N ASP A 197 -15.64 -11.62 7.53
CA ASP A 197 -16.85 -10.92 7.10
C ASP A 197 -16.61 -9.98 5.91
N SER A 198 -15.38 -9.86 5.43
CA SER A 198 -15.07 -8.97 4.31
C SER A 198 -15.66 -9.52 3.01
N PRO A 199 -16.28 -8.65 2.18
CA PRO A 199 -16.83 -9.08 0.91
C PRO A 199 -15.71 -9.48 -0.04
N LEU A 200 -15.80 -10.71 -0.56
CA LEU A 200 -14.98 -11.19 -1.66
C LEU A 200 -15.75 -10.92 -2.95
N ARG A 201 -15.71 -9.68 -3.41
CA ARG A 201 -16.53 -9.21 -4.54
C ARG A 201 -15.68 -8.94 -5.77
N TYR A 202 -16.08 -9.52 -6.89
CA TYR A 202 -15.62 -9.16 -8.22
C TYR A 202 -16.75 -8.48 -9.00
N CYS A 203 -16.51 -7.42 -9.75
CA CYS A 203 -17.53 -6.83 -10.64
C CYS A 203 -16.99 -6.66 -12.06
N SER A 204 -17.78 -7.09 -13.06
CA SER A 204 -17.50 -6.89 -14.48
C SER A 204 -17.77 -5.44 -14.89
N GLY A 205 -17.08 -4.95 -15.90
CA GLY A 205 -17.33 -3.61 -16.49
C GLY A 205 -16.79 -2.40 -15.71
N PHE A 206 -16.37 -2.55 -14.44
CA PHE A 206 -15.76 -1.45 -13.67
C PHE A 206 -14.30 -1.11 -14.07
N GLY A 207 -13.69 -1.87 -14.98
CA GLY A 207 -12.30 -1.68 -15.43
C GLY A 207 -12.07 -0.57 -16.46
N GLN A 208 -13.11 0.06 -17.02
CA GLN A 208 -12.95 1.12 -18.03
C GLN A 208 -13.08 2.56 -17.51
N PHE A 209 -13.49 2.76 -16.25
CA PHE A 209 -13.63 4.09 -15.66
C PHE A 209 -12.76 4.26 -14.43
N ARG A 210 -11.48 4.54 -14.66
CA ARG A 210 -10.62 5.49 -13.93
C ARG A 210 -9.17 5.21 -14.32
N SER A 211 -8.67 5.96 -15.30
CA SER A 211 -7.23 6.18 -15.43
C SER A 211 -6.72 6.68 -14.07
N PHE A 212 -5.91 5.85 -13.41
CA PHE A 212 -5.16 6.31 -12.25
C PHE A 212 -3.98 7.14 -12.77
N GLN A 213 -3.96 8.43 -12.48
CA GLN A 213 -2.76 9.25 -12.64
C GLN A 213 -1.88 9.02 -11.39
N PRO A 214 -0.67 8.43 -11.54
CA PRO A 214 0.29 8.40 -10.45
C PRO A 214 0.77 9.83 -10.16
N GLN A 215 0.91 10.16 -8.88
CA GLN A 215 1.71 11.30 -8.42
C GLN A 215 3.19 10.92 -8.40
#